data_AF-A0A2E7JVI7-F1
#
_entry.id   AF-A0A2E7JVI7-F1
#
_cell.length_a   1.000
_cell.length_b   1.000
_cell.length_c   1.000
_cell.angle_alpha   90.00
_cell.angle_beta   90.00
_cell.angle_gamma   90.00
#
_symmetry.space_group_name_H-M   'P 1'
#
loop_
_entity.id
_entity.type
_entity.pdbx_description
1 polymer ?
#
loop_
_entity_poly.entity_id
_entity_poly.type
_entity_poly.pdbx_seq_one_letter_code
_entity_poly.pdbx_strand_id
1 'polypeptide(L)'
;MATIVDGKKRIPFMRGMLVHYLIEHDFDHEDARDVANSVRESLGKADDVRKKDMVQLVDKAIRKKRGAHEVGDLVFWESQPTAITVERQNGARPFSKELLSASIQASGLPPDQSYEIARTIETRLIDQHRDHIVHWELEELAAELIAQVADKFYAERYRLWRAWGDVGKPL
;
A
#
# COMPACT_ATOMS: atom_id res chain seq x y z
N MET A 1 -0.94 -22.74 18.83
CA MET A 1 -1.31 -21.86 17.70
C MET A 1 -0.01 -21.22 17.25
N ALA A 2 0.35 -21.36 15.97
CA ALA A 2 1.67 -20.91 15.51
C ALA A 2 1.83 -19.40 15.68
N THR A 3 3.04 -18.98 16.08
CA THR A 3 3.40 -17.58 16.29
C THR A 3 4.38 -17.12 15.22
N ILE A 4 4.05 -16.05 14.54
CA ILE A 4 4.91 -15.39 13.56
C ILE A 4 5.94 -14.55 14.31
N VAL A 5 7.21 -14.78 14.03
CA VAL A 5 8.34 -14.05 14.62
C VAL A 5 8.89 -13.08 13.56
N ASP A 6 8.70 -11.78 13.80
CA ASP A 6 9.18 -10.68 12.95
C ASP A 6 10.05 -9.73 13.79
N GLY A 7 11.36 -9.95 13.76
CA GLY A 7 12.31 -9.25 14.62
C GLY A 7 11.99 -9.48 16.11
N LYS A 8 11.57 -8.41 16.81
CA LYS A 8 11.15 -8.47 18.22
C LYS A 8 9.65 -8.73 18.39
N LYS A 9 8.85 -8.62 17.31
CA LYS A 9 7.41 -8.84 17.35
C LYS A 9 7.11 -10.34 17.32
N ARG A 10 6.11 -10.76 18.10
CA ARG A 10 5.59 -12.12 18.15
C ARG A 10 4.08 -12.05 17.96
N ILE A 11 3.60 -12.52 16.81
CA ILE A 11 2.23 -12.25 16.35
C ILE A 11 1.54 -13.60 16.11
N PRO A 12 0.44 -13.92 16.79
CA PRO A 12 -0.26 -15.18 16.54
C PRO A 12 -0.77 -15.24 15.09
N PHE A 13 -0.60 -16.38 14.44
CA PHE A 13 -1.22 -16.60 13.13
C PHE A 13 -2.75 -16.57 13.26
N MET A 14 -3.39 -15.58 12.62
CA MET A 14 -4.85 -15.47 12.57
C MET A 14 -5.33 -15.72 11.15
N ARG A 15 -6.02 -16.85 10.94
CA ARG A 15 -6.58 -17.23 9.63
C ARG A 15 -7.43 -16.12 9.00
N GLY A 16 -8.21 -15.42 9.82
CA GLY A 16 -9.09 -14.33 9.36
C GLY A 16 -8.32 -13.19 8.69
N MET A 17 -7.14 -12.83 9.21
CA MET A 17 -6.31 -11.77 8.60
C MET A 17 -5.81 -12.18 7.23
N LEU A 18 -5.33 -13.41 7.07
CA LEU A 18 -4.89 -13.90 5.77
C LEU A 18 -6.04 -13.98 4.76
N VAL A 19 -7.24 -14.41 5.18
CA VAL A 19 -8.42 -14.41 4.30
C VAL A 19 -8.76 -13.00 3.84
N HIS A 20 -8.77 -12.04 4.76
CA HIS A 20 -9.09 -10.65 4.44
C HIS A 20 -8.08 -10.04 3.48
N TYR A 21 -6.78 -10.21 3.78
CA TYR A 21 -5.68 -9.77 2.93
C TYR A 21 -5.80 -10.29 1.48
N LEU A 22 -6.12 -11.57 1.32
CA LEU A 22 -6.28 -12.16 0.00
C LEU A 22 -7.49 -11.57 -0.76
N ILE A 23 -8.60 -11.32 -0.07
CA ILE A 23 -9.79 -10.70 -0.68
C ILE A 23 -9.50 -9.27 -1.16
N GLU A 24 -8.71 -8.51 -0.40
CA GLU A 24 -8.24 -7.17 -0.82
C GLU A 24 -7.36 -7.22 -2.06
N HIS A 25 -6.77 -8.38 -2.36
CA HIS A 25 -5.94 -8.62 -3.55
C HIS A 25 -6.65 -9.49 -4.60
N ASP A 26 -7.96 -9.28 -4.78
CA ASP A 26 -8.79 -9.90 -5.83
C ASP A 26 -8.95 -11.42 -5.75
N PHE A 27 -8.74 -12.02 -4.58
CA PHE A 27 -9.20 -13.39 -4.34
C PHE A 27 -10.69 -13.38 -4.05
N ASP A 28 -11.41 -14.31 -4.66
CA ASP A 28 -12.75 -14.58 -4.17
C ASP A 28 -12.69 -15.21 -2.77
N HIS A 29 -13.82 -15.12 -2.07
CA HIS A 29 -13.89 -15.53 -0.67
C HIS A 29 -13.67 -17.04 -0.47
N GLU A 30 -13.98 -17.88 -1.46
CA GLU A 30 -13.79 -19.33 -1.37
C GLU A 30 -12.30 -19.67 -1.50
N ASP A 31 -11.64 -19.13 -2.52
CA ASP A 31 -10.21 -19.29 -2.76
C ASP A 31 -9.37 -18.75 -1.60
N ALA A 32 -9.71 -17.57 -1.07
CA ALA A 32 -9.03 -16.97 0.07
C ALA A 32 -9.08 -17.88 1.31
N ARG A 33 -10.25 -18.46 1.59
CA ARG A 33 -10.44 -19.40 2.71
C ARG A 33 -9.64 -20.67 2.52
N ASP A 34 -9.61 -21.20 1.31
CA ASP A 34 -8.90 -22.42 0.97
C ASP A 34 -7.38 -22.26 1.12
N VAL A 35 -6.82 -21.16 0.61
CA VAL A 35 -5.40 -20.82 0.81
C VAL A 35 -5.08 -20.72 2.30
N ALA A 36 -5.89 -19.97 3.07
CA ALA A 36 -5.64 -19.79 4.49
C ALA A 36 -5.78 -21.09 5.31
N ASN A 37 -6.67 -21.99 4.92
CA ASN A 37 -6.79 -23.32 5.52
C ASN A 37 -5.54 -24.17 5.21
N SER A 38 -5.06 -24.17 3.97
CA SER A 38 -3.86 -24.91 3.57
C SER A 38 -2.60 -24.39 4.30
N VAL A 39 -2.50 -23.08 4.50
CA VAL A 39 -1.46 -22.47 5.32
C VAL A 39 -1.53 -22.97 6.77
N ARG A 40 -2.73 -22.94 7.37
CA ARG A 40 -2.96 -23.42 8.74
C ARG A 40 -2.58 -24.88 8.92
N GLU A 41 -2.93 -25.73 7.96
CA GLU A 41 -2.58 -27.15 7.97
C GLU A 41 -1.07 -27.37 7.88
N SER A 42 -0.39 -26.60 7.01
CA SER A 42 1.06 -26.66 6.83
C SER A 42 1.83 -26.19 8.08
N LEU A 43 1.27 -25.26 8.85
CA LEU A 43 1.84 -24.82 10.13
C LEU A 43 1.75 -25.92 11.21
N GLY A 44 0.79 -26.83 11.13
CA GLY A 44 0.67 -27.98 12.02
C GLY A 44 0.76 -27.64 13.52
N LYS A 45 1.75 -28.23 14.21
CA LYS A 45 2.07 -27.99 15.63
C LYS A 45 3.27 -27.05 15.83
N ALA A 46 3.69 -26.30 14.82
CA ALA A 46 4.78 -25.35 14.98
C ALA A 46 4.42 -24.32 16.07
N ASP A 47 5.36 -24.07 16.98
CA ASP A 47 5.23 -23.03 18.00
C ASP A 47 5.55 -21.66 17.39
N ASP A 48 6.69 -21.56 16.70
CA ASP A 48 7.21 -20.33 16.09
C ASP A 48 7.54 -20.52 14.61
N VAL A 49 7.22 -19.51 13.80
CA VAL A 49 7.54 -19.44 12.37
C VAL A 49 8.11 -18.06 12.05
N ARG A 50 9.28 -17.99 11.41
CA ARG A 50 9.90 -16.71 11.07
C ARG A 50 9.13 -16.03 9.93
N LYS A 51 9.18 -14.69 9.87
CA LYS A 51 8.60 -13.88 8.77
C LYS A 51 8.86 -14.49 7.39
N LYS A 52 10.14 -14.74 7.06
CA LYS A 52 10.53 -15.27 5.75
C LYS A 52 9.87 -16.61 5.44
N ASP A 53 9.81 -17.50 6.43
CA ASP A 53 9.23 -18.84 6.28
C ASP A 53 7.70 -18.75 6.12
N MET A 54 7.05 -17.81 6.83
CA MET A 54 5.62 -17.55 6.68
C MET A 54 5.30 -17.02 5.27
N VAL A 55 6.03 -16.02 4.78
CA VAL A 55 5.88 -15.49 3.41
C VAL A 55 6.00 -16.60 2.38
N GLN A 56 7.04 -17.44 2.49
CA GLN A 56 7.25 -18.58 1.58
C GLN A 56 6.13 -19.62 1.65
N LEU A 57 5.59 -19.86 2.85
CA LEU A 57 4.51 -20.82 3.05
C LEU A 57 3.21 -20.32 2.41
N VAL A 58 2.89 -19.03 2.56
CA VAL A 58 1.74 -18.40 1.91
C VAL A 58 1.91 -18.39 0.39
N ASP A 59 3.05 -17.94 -0.13
CA ASP A 59 3.36 -17.94 -1.57
C ASP A 59 3.18 -19.35 -2.17
N LYS A 60 3.71 -20.38 -1.50
CA LYS A 60 3.55 -21.77 -1.93
C LYS A 60 2.08 -22.21 -1.94
N ALA A 61 1.28 -21.81 -0.96
CA ALA A 61 -0.14 -22.13 -0.89
C ALA A 61 -0.94 -21.45 -2.02
N ILE A 62 -0.64 -20.18 -2.31
CA ILE A 62 -1.23 -19.42 -3.42
C ILE A 62 -0.88 -20.08 -4.76
N ARG A 63 0.40 -20.37 -5.00
CA ARG A 63 0.89 -20.99 -6.24
C ARG A 63 0.24 -22.33 -6.54
N LYS A 64 -0.04 -23.12 -5.51
CA LYS A 64 -0.74 -24.41 -5.64
C LYS A 64 -2.19 -24.25 -6.11
N LYS A 65 -2.84 -23.12 -5.80
CA LYS A 65 -4.25 -22.85 -6.10
C LYS A 65 -4.46 -22.05 -7.39
N ARG A 66 -3.75 -20.93 -7.56
CA ARG A 66 -3.95 -19.99 -8.69
C ARG A 66 -2.76 -19.88 -9.66
N GLY A 67 -1.70 -20.66 -9.48
CA GLY A 67 -0.49 -20.56 -10.29
C GLY A 67 0.38 -19.35 -9.94
N ALA A 68 1.23 -18.89 -10.85
CA ALA A 68 2.24 -17.86 -10.58
C ALA A 68 1.69 -16.42 -10.65
N HIS A 69 0.76 -16.07 -9.76
CA HIS A 69 0.35 -14.67 -9.54
C HIS A 69 1.13 -14.08 -8.37
N GLU A 70 1.70 -12.89 -8.56
CA GLU A 70 2.25 -12.09 -7.45
C GLU A 70 1.10 -11.45 -6.67
N VAL A 71 1.16 -11.55 -5.34
CA VAL A 71 0.13 -11.06 -4.43
C VAL A 71 0.80 -10.26 -3.32
N GLY A 72 0.82 -8.93 -3.48
CA GLY A 72 1.37 -7.99 -2.50
C GLY A 72 2.73 -8.39 -1.90
N ASP A 73 2.98 -8.00 -0.65
CA ASP A 73 4.17 -8.37 0.13
C ASP A 73 4.01 -9.67 0.96
N LEU A 74 2.80 -10.24 0.98
CA LEU A 74 2.37 -11.38 1.80
C LEU A 74 2.49 -11.19 3.32
N VAL A 75 2.62 -9.96 3.80
CA VAL A 75 2.74 -9.60 5.22
C VAL A 75 1.36 -9.25 5.79
N PHE A 76 0.47 -10.24 5.87
CA PHE A 76 -0.93 -10.05 6.31
C PHE A 76 -1.11 -9.83 7.82
N TRP A 77 -0.04 -9.89 8.62
CA TRP A 77 -0.10 -9.82 10.09
C TRP A 77 0.33 -8.48 10.66
N GLU A 78 0.82 -7.58 9.83
CA GLU A 78 1.01 -6.19 10.23
C GLU A 78 -0.32 -5.46 10.03
N SER A 79 -0.67 -4.61 10.99
CA SER A 79 -1.85 -3.77 10.81
C SER A 79 -1.56 -2.81 9.67
N GLN A 80 -2.45 -2.75 8.70
CA GLN A 80 -2.45 -1.66 7.74
C GLN A 80 -2.48 -0.31 8.50
N PRO A 81 -1.71 0.69 8.04
CA PRO A 81 -1.79 2.01 8.61
C PRO A 81 -3.23 2.52 8.52
N THR A 82 -3.81 2.93 9.66
CA THR A 82 -5.11 3.60 9.67
C THR A 82 -5.01 5.07 9.25
N ALA A 83 -3.80 5.62 9.26
CA ALA A 83 -3.47 6.95 8.78
C ALA A 83 -2.04 6.96 8.24
N ILE A 84 -1.82 7.76 7.19
CA ILE A 84 -0.49 8.03 6.64
C ILE A 84 -0.07 9.43 7.10
N THR A 85 1.19 9.55 7.54
CA THR A 85 1.80 10.80 7.96
C THR A 85 2.75 11.31 6.87
N VAL A 86 2.54 12.55 6.43
CA VAL A 86 3.41 13.23 5.47
C VAL A 86 4.38 14.15 6.20
N GLU A 87 5.67 13.88 6.03
CA GLU A 87 6.75 14.63 6.67
C GLU A 87 7.23 15.80 5.80
N ARG A 88 7.23 17.00 6.39
CA ARG A 88 7.80 18.23 5.81
C ARG A 88 8.83 18.82 6.76
N GLN A 89 9.66 19.72 6.24
CA GLN A 89 10.65 20.44 7.06
C GLN A 89 10.01 21.19 8.25
N ASN A 90 8.80 21.73 8.05
CA ASN A 90 8.07 22.50 9.06
C ASN A 90 7.11 21.64 9.92
N GLY A 91 7.24 20.32 9.89
CA GLY A 91 6.46 19.39 10.69
C GLY A 91 5.72 18.32 9.88
N ALA A 92 5.07 17.41 10.60
CA ALA A 92 4.32 16.30 10.05
C ALA A 92 2.81 16.61 10.02
N ARG A 93 2.11 16.13 8.98
CA ARG A 93 0.65 16.26 8.87
C ARG A 93 0.03 14.97 8.33
N PRO A 94 -1.22 14.65 8.68
CA PRO A 94 -1.92 13.54 8.05
C PRO A 94 -2.01 13.74 6.53
N PHE A 95 -1.90 12.64 5.79
CA PHE A 95 -2.23 12.59 4.37
C PHE A 95 -3.71 12.99 4.18
N SER A 96 -4.00 13.76 3.13
CA SER A 96 -5.37 14.12 2.73
C SER A 96 -5.49 13.97 1.23
N LYS A 97 -6.43 13.10 0.82
CA LYS A 97 -6.80 12.90 -0.58
C LYS A 97 -7.31 14.18 -1.22
N GLU A 98 -8.05 14.98 -0.46
CA GLU A 98 -8.62 16.24 -0.89
C GLU A 98 -7.54 17.27 -1.19
N LEU A 99 -6.56 17.43 -0.29
CA LEU A 99 -5.44 18.34 -0.49
C LEU A 99 -4.54 17.89 -1.64
N LEU A 100 -4.26 16.59 -1.75
CA LEU A 100 -3.46 16.06 -2.85
C LEU A 100 -4.20 16.20 -4.19
N SER A 101 -5.49 15.84 -4.24
CA SER A 101 -6.33 16.02 -5.43
C SER A 101 -6.36 17.47 -5.88
N ALA A 102 -6.58 18.42 -4.97
CA ALA A 102 -6.55 19.85 -5.29
C ALA A 102 -5.18 20.28 -5.84
N SER A 103 -4.09 19.74 -5.28
CA SER A 103 -2.74 19.99 -5.81
C SER A 103 -2.52 19.38 -7.20
N ILE A 104 -3.11 18.22 -7.49
CA ILE A 104 -3.04 17.55 -8.80
C ILE A 104 -3.86 18.33 -9.84
N GLN A 105 -5.03 18.85 -9.48
CA GLN A 105 -5.87 19.67 -10.37
C GLN A 105 -5.14 20.91 -10.89
N ALA A 106 -4.17 21.46 -10.15
CA ALA A 106 -3.32 22.57 -10.60
C ALA A 106 -2.51 22.24 -11.88
N SER A 107 -2.29 20.95 -12.17
CA SER A 107 -1.71 20.49 -13.44
C SER A 107 -2.66 20.60 -14.64
N GLY A 108 -3.95 20.83 -14.40
CA GLY A 108 -5.00 20.89 -15.42
C GLY A 108 -5.80 19.59 -15.58
N LEU A 109 -5.58 18.59 -14.71
CA LEU A 109 -6.40 17.38 -14.71
C LEU A 109 -7.81 17.64 -14.18
N PRO A 110 -8.84 16.94 -14.71
CA PRO A 110 -10.20 17.00 -14.17
C PRO A 110 -10.26 16.59 -12.68
N PRO A 111 -11.23 17.10 -11.91
CA PRO A 111 -11.39 16.77 -10.49
C PRO A 111 -11.49 15.26 -10.22
N ASP A 112 -12.30 14.53 -11.00
CA ASP A 112 -12.51 13.09 -10.80
C ASP A 112 -11.21 12.31 -10.98
N GLN A 113 -10.45 12.57 -12.05
CA GLN A 113 -9.15 11.94 -12.29
C GLN A 113 -8.14 12.30 -11.20
N SER A 114 -8.13 13.55 -10.74
CA SER A 114 -7.23 14.02 -9.69
C SER A 114 -7.53 13.34 -8.34
N TYR A 115 -8.81 13.14 -8.03
CA TYR A 115 -9.23 12.43 -6.82
C TYR A 115 -8.87 10.95 -6.89
N GLU A 116 -9.12 10.29 -8.02
CA GLU A 116 -8.77 8.87 -8.19
C GLU A 116 -7.25 8.65 -8.08
N ILE A 117 -6.42 9.51 -8.68
CA ILE A 117 -4.96 9.43 -8.50
C ILE A 117 -4.57 9.56 -7.02
N ALA A 118 -5.12 10.55 -6.30
CA ALA A 118 -4.84 10.72 -4.87
C ALA A 118 -5.27 9.50 -4.03
N ARG A 119 -6.42 8.91 -4.37
CA ARG A 119 -6.92 7.68 -3.75
C ARG A 119 -6.00 6.49 -4.04
N THR A 120 -5.57 6.30 -5.28
CA THR A 120 -4.64 5.22 -5.65
C THR A 120 -3.32 5.33 -4.90
N ILE A 121 -2.82 6.54 -4.68
CA ILE A 121 -1.61 6.77 -3.88
C ILE A 121 -1.83 6.34 -2.43
N GLU A 122 -2.95 6.73 -1.82
CA GLU A 122 -3.30 6.32 -0.46
C GLU A 122 -3.35 4.79 -0.33
N THR A 123 -4.10 4.13 -1.22
CA THR A 123 -4.20 2.66 -1.27
C THR A 123 -2.81 2.03 -1.41
N ARG A 124 -1.99 2.51 -2.34
CA ARG A 124 -0.62 2.01 -2.53
C ARG A 124 0.24 2.15 -1.27
N LEU A 125 0.12 3.24 -0.53
CA LEU A 125 0.87 3.44 0.72
C LEU A 125 0.36 2.52 1.83
N ILE A 126 -0.95 2.31 1.93
CA ILE A 126 -1.57 1.38 2.87
C ILE A 126 -1.13 -0.07 2.58
N ASP A 127 -1.21 -0.49 1.32
CA ASP A 127 -0.85 -1.85 0.87
C ASP A 127 0.64 -2.16 1.09
N GLN A 128 1.48 -1.13 1.02
CA GLN A 128 2.92 -1.21 1.30
C GLN A 128 3.26 -1.09 2.79
N HIS A 129 2.25 -1.04 3.68
CA HIS A 129 2.41 -0.82 5.12
C HIS A 129 3.23 0.45 5.45
N ARG A 130 3.11 1.48 4.62
CA ARG A 130 3.81 2.76 4.79
C ARG A 130 2.93 3.77 5.51
N ASP A 131 3.16 3.90 6.80
CA ASP A 131 2.52 4.88 7.68
C ASP A 131 3.20 6.26 7.65
N HIS A 132 4.43 6.35 7.10
CA HIS A 132 5.19 7.59 6.94
C HIS A 132 5.71 7.76 5.50
N ILE A 133 5.60 8.97 4.97
CA ILE A 133 6.20 9.38 3.69
C ILE A 133 6.68 10.83 3.74
N VAL A 134 7.84 11.10 3.17
CA VAL A 134 8.36 12.47 3.03
C VAL A 134 7.72 13.17 1.83
N HIS A 135 7.45 14.47 1.95
CA HIS A 135 6.68 15.19 0.93
C HIS A 135 7.22 15.09 -0.50
N TRP A 136 8.54 15.11 -0.70
CA TRP A 136 9.13 15.01 -2.04
C TRP A 136 8.92 13.63 -2.68
N GLU A 137 8.87 12.58 -1.86
CA GLU A 137 8.59 11.22 -2.33
C GLU A 137 7.11 11.09 -2.72
N LEU A 138 6.23 11.71 -1.94
CA LEU A 138 4.80 11.78 -2.27
C LEU A 138 4.56 12.54 -3.58
N GLU A 139 5.30 13.63 -3.81
CA GLU A 139 5.22 14.40 -5.06
C GLU A 139 5.72 13.59 -6.26
N GLU A 140 6.78 12.81 -6.10
CA GLU A 140 7.27 11.96 -7.18
C GLU A 140 6.30 10.82 -7.50
N LEU A 141 5.74 10.15 -6.48
CA LEU A 141 4.67 9.15 -6.67
C LEU A 141 3.47 9.75 -7.41
N ALA A 142 3.07 10.99 -7.07
CA ALA A 142 2.00 11.68 -7.78
C ALA A 142 2.36 11.94 -9.24
N ALA A 143 3.56 12.44 -9.52
CA ALA A 143 4.02 12.71 -10.88
C ALA A 143 4.09 11.42 -11.73
N GLU A 144 4.57 10.31 -11.15
CA GLU A 144 4.58 9.00 -11.80
C GLU A 144 3.18 8.53 -12.16
N LEU A 145 2.23 8.57 -11.23
CA LEU A 145 0.86 8.13 -11.49
C LEU A 145 0.13 9.04 -12.48
N ILE A 146 0.35 10.37 -12.41
CA ILE A 146 -0.19 11.30 -13.41
C ILE A 146 0.31 10.91 -14.81
N ALA A 147 1.60 10.61 -14.95
CA ALA A 147 2.17 10.21 -16.24
C ALA A 147 1.62 8.88 -16.77
N GLN A 148 1.22 7.98 -15.87
CA GLN A 148 0.61 6.68 -16.22
C GLN A 148 -0.86 6.81 -16.60
N VAL A 149 -1.64 7.63 -15.88
CA VAL A 149 -3.09 7.77 -16.07
C VAL A 149 -3.44 8.73 -17.19
N ALA A 150 -2.66 9.80 -17.35
CA ALA A 150 -2.85 10.80 -18.39
C ALA A 150 -1.64 10.80 -19.33
N ASP A 151 -0.69 11.70 -19.13
CA ASP A 151 0.56 11.76 -19.89
C ASP A 151 1.66 12.52 -19.15
N LYS A 152 2.85 12.55 -19.75
CA LYS A 152 4.03 13.27 -19.21
C LYS A 152 3.82 14.78 -19.12
N PHE A 153 3.02 15.38 -19.99
CA PHE A 153 2.79 16.82 -19.99
C PHE A 153 2.04 17.27 -18.73
N TYR A 154 1.03 16.52 -18.28
CA TYR A 154 0.37 16.78 -17.00
C TYR A 154 1.32 16.59 -15.80
N ALA A 155 2.19 15.57 -15.84
CA ALA A 155 3.16 15.31 -14.78
C ALA A 155 4.20 16.43 -14.66
N GLU A 156 4.69 16.95 -15.80
CA GLU A 156 5.59 18.11 -15.85
C GLU A 156 4.93 19.37 -15.30
N ARG A 157 3.67 19.63 -15.68
CA ARG A 157 2.90 20.76 -15.14
C ARG A 157 2.69 20.65 -13.64
N TYR A 158 2.41 19.45 -13.12
CA TYR A 158 2.32 19.20 -11.69
C TYR A 158 3.63 19.54 -10.98
N ARG A 159 4.77 19.00 -11.46
CA ARG A 159 6.09 19.28 -10.89
C ARG A 159 6.44 20.77 -10.90
N LEU A 160 6.15 21.46 -12.00
CA LEU A 160 6.35 22.91 -12.11
C LEU A 160 5.52 23.67 -11.07
N TRP A 161 4.25 23.30 -10.90
CA TRP A 161 3.38 23.92 -9.90
C TRP A 161 3.87 23.67 -8.48
N ARG A 162 4.35 22.46 -8.16
CA ARG A 162 4.93 22.12 -6.85
C ARG A 162 6.18 22.94 -6.57
N ALA A 163 7.10 23.03 -7.54
CA ALA A 163 8.31 23.83 -7.42
C ALA A 163 8.01 25.33 -7.19
N TRP A 164 6.95 25.86 -7.80
CA TRP A 164 6.50 27.25 -7.57
C TRP A 164 5.72 27.45 -6.27
N GLY A 165 5.20 26.40 -5.66
CA GLY A 165 4.55 26.49 -4.34
C GLY A 165 5.55 26.78 -3.21
N ASP A 166 6.81 26.37 -3.40
CA ASP A 166 7.89 26.57 -2.42
C ASP A 166 8.63 27.91 -2.59
N VAL A 167 8.43 28.59 -3.71
CA VAL A 167 8.95 29.95 -3.95
C VAL A 167 7.84 30.93 -3.60
N GLY A 168 7.99 31.63 -2.46
CA GLY A 168 7.04 32.64 -2.00
C GLY A 168 6.66 33.61 -3.13
N LYS A 169 5.43 33.48 -3.62
CA LYS A 169 4.95 34.19 -4.82
C LYS A 169 4.70 35.68 -4.52
N PRO A 170 5.26 36.61 -5.30
CA PRO A 170 4.59 37.88 -5.56
C PRO A 170 3.48 37.62 -6.61
N LEU A 171 2.29 38.17 -6.35
CA LEU A 171 1.19 38.26 -7.31
C LEU A 171 1.54 39.20 -8.47
#